data_AF-A0A967BDM2-F1
#
_entry.id   AF-A0A967BDM2-F1
#
_cell.length_a   1.000
_cell.length_b   1.000
_cell.length_c   1.000
_cell.angle_alpha   90.00
_cell.angle_beta   90.00
_cell.angle_gamma   90.00
#
_symmetry.space_group_name_H-M   'P 1'
#
loop_
_entity.id
_entity.type
_entity.pdbx_description
1 polymer ?
#
loop_
_entity_poly.entity_id
_entity_poly.type
_entity_poly.pdbx_seq_one_letter_code
_entity_poly.pdbx_strand_id
1 'polypeptide(L)'
;MSFEARNNVIRVTDTNGDVVFDTGTPMPHIAAVLTHTVTHAFPESGDTPVALGFDILSKVVSGCRDFQCQSEYICKDVYTCGYEYQCNYEYICDYDPFGGGYQCGYENVCGNVYVCGYEERCNFERVCDWVDVEGYATSSGNQVSALEHSQTYTLGTAPTGTNPDFLLVLMRAGRLNAGNQSDFGTFISAVPNGEMIAANGSTVLESAFIPGGAPWLSRIVSVFLEGDAVKAEFKHSNRQYTSLRATGYAEACYGYPSAAAPPDHTSSTWEITFELYVGKFTT
;
A
#
# COMPACT_ATOMS: atom_id res chain seq x y z
N MET A 1 39.29 -15.08 -63.14
CA MET A 1 38.70 -15.01 -61.80
C MET A 1 37.19 -15.11 -61.98
N SER A 2 36.56 -16.07 -61.31
CA SER A 2 35.10 -16.17 -61.26
C SER A 2 34.61 -16.25 -59.81
N PHE A 3 33.40 -15.77 -59.60
CA PHE A 3 32.67 -15.87 -58.35
C PHE A 3 31.34 -16.57 -58.64
N GLU A 4 31.07 -17.67 -57.94
CA GLU A 4 29.80 -18.38 -57.98
C GLU A 4 29.19 -18.41 -56.58
N ALA A 5 27.95 -17.94 -56.47
CA ALA A 5 27.12 -18.10 -55.28
C ALA A 5 25.84 -18.83 -55.69
N ARG A 6 25.79 -20.14 -55.43
CA ARG A 6 24.65 -20.99 -55.83
C ARG A 6 24.40 -22.05 -54.76
N ASN A 7 23.12 -22.34 -54.49
CA ASN A 7 22.70 -23.33 -53.50
C ASN A 7 23.39 -23.13 -52.13
N ASN A 8 23.55 -21.88 -51.71
CA ASN A 8 24.24 -21.49 -50.47
C ASN A 8 25.72 -21.87 -50.39
N VAL A 9 26.37 -22.25 -51.50
CA VAL A 9 27.82 -22.46 -51.61
C VAL A 9 28.44 -21.23 -52.26
N ILE A 10 29.57 -20.76 -51.72
CA ILE A 10 30.41 -19.74 -52.36
C ILE A 10 31.66 -20.40 -52.89
N ARG A 11 31.94 -20.21 -54.18
CA ARG A 11 33.16 -20.67 -54.84
C ARG A 11 33.83 -19.52 -55.58
N VAL A 12 35.13 -19.38 -55.39
CA VAL A 12 35.98 -18.40 -56.06
C VAL A 12 37.07 -19.13 -56.79
N THR A 13 37.20 -18.86 -58.09
CA THR A 13 38.32 -19.34 -58.90
C THR A 13 39.21 -18.18 -59.33
N ASP A 14 40.51 -18.43 -59.46
CA ASP A 14 41.48 -17.45 -59.93
C ASP A 14 41.42 -17.22 -61.46
N THR A 15 42.40 -16.55 -62.03
CA THR A 15 42.51 -16.36 -63.50
C THR A 15 42.92 -17.61 -64.27
N ASN A 16 43.50 -18.61 -63.60
CA ASN A 16 43.91 -19.89 -64.18
C ASN A 16 42.81 -20.96 -64.08
N GLY A 17 41.75 -20.69 -63.32
CA GLY A 17 40.64 -21.61 -63.07
C GLY A 17 40.80 -22.42 -61.79
N ASP A 18 41.84 -22.17 -61.00
CA ASP A 18 42.09 -22.85 -59.74
C ASP A 18 41.16 -22.33 -58.66
N VAL A 19 40.62 -23.25 -57.85
CA VAL A 19 39.75 -22.91 -56.72
C VAL A 19 40.61 -22.33 -55.60
N VAL A 20 40.40 -21.06 -55.28
CA VAL A 20 41.12 -20.37 -54.19
C VAL A 20 40.28 -20.24 -52.92
N PHE A 21 38.95 -20.36 -53.05
CA PHE A 21 38.03 -20.41 -51.94
C PHE A 21 36.81 -21.21 -52.35
N ASP A 22 36.41 -22.16 -51.51
CA ASP A 22 35.19 -22.93 -51.67
C ASP A 22 34.71 -23.27 -50.27
N THR A 23 33.45 -22.97 -49.98
CA THR A 23 32.88 -23.35 -48.69
C THR A 23 32.79 -24.87 -48.55
N GLY A 24 32.82 -25.63 -49.67
CA GLY A 24 32.86 -27.09 -49.73
C GLY A 24 31.54 -27.76 -49.33
N THR A 25 30.82 -27.14 -48.41
CA THR A 25 29.44 -27.41 -48.03
C THR A 25 28.62 -26.14 -48.17
N PRO A 26 27.28 -26.26 -48.29
CA PRO A 26 26.45 -25.07 -48.24
C PRO A 26 26.63 -24.39 -46.87
N MET A 27 26.46 -23.08 -46.80
CA MET A 27 26.57 -22.31 -45.56
C MET A 27 25.23 -22.24 -44.82
N PRO A 28 25.24 -22.02 -43.48
CA PRO A 28 24.04 -21.65 -42.75
C PRO A 28 23.37 -20.45 -43.41
N HIS A 29 22.05 -20.52 -43.58
CA HIS A 29 21.31 -19.47 -44.28
C HIS A 29 19.95 -19.22 -43.64
N ILE A 30 19.38 -18.06 -43.94
CA ILE A 30 18.01 -17.71 -43.53
C ILE A 30 17.05 -18.37 -44.52
N ALA A 31 16.22 -19.28 -44.01
CA ALA A 31 15.21 -19.99 -44.77
C ALA A 31 13.88 -19.22 -44.84
N ALA A 32 13.56 -18.41 -43.83
CA ALA A 32 12.39 -17.54 -43.83
C ALA A 32 12.61 -16.29 -42.97
N VAL A 33 11.93 -15.20 -43.35
CA VAL A 33 11.81 -13.99 -42.54
C VAL A 33 10.34 -13.79 -42.22
N LEU A 34 10.02 -13.66 -40.93
CA LEU A 34 8.65 -13.48 -40.46
C LEU A 34 8.56 -12.18 -39.67
N THR A 35 7.46 -11.45 -39.85
CA THR A 35 7.15 -10.26 -39.06
C THR A 35 5.77 -10.42 -38.47
N HIS A 36 5.65 -10.22 -37.16
CA HIS A 36 4.37 -10.37 -36.46
C HIS A 36 4.27 -9.39 -35.31
N THR A 37 3.05 -8.92 -35.01
CA THR A 37 2.80 -8.04 -33.86
C THR A 37 1.81 -8.72 -32.93
N VAL A 38 2.15 -8.76 -31.64
CA VAL A 38 1.30 -9.31 -30.58
C VAL A 38 0.98 -8.22 -29.58
N THR A 39 -0.30 -8.04 -29.27
CA THR A 39 -0.73 -7.32 -28.06
C THR A 39 -1.02 -8.35 -26.97
N HIS A 40 -0.25 -8.31 -25.89
CA HIS A 40 -0.38 -9.22 -24.76
C HIS A 40 -0.72 -8.45 -23.48
N ALA A 41 -1.68 -8.95 -22.71
CA ALA A 41 -2.04 -8.42 -21.41
C ALA A 41 -1.76 -9.47 -20.34
N PHE A 42 -0.88 -9.13 -19.40
CA PHE A 42 -0.71 -9.90 -18.19
C PHE A 42 -1.86 -9.59 -17.23
N PRO A 43 -2.54 -10.61 -16.69
CA PRO A 43 -3.68 -10.41 -15.82
C PRO A 43 -3.25 -9.79 -14.47
N GLU A 44 -4.25 -9.23 -13.78
CA GLU A 44 -4.12 -8.85 -12.37
C GLU A 44 -3.94 -10.11 -11.50
N SER A 45 -2.99 -10.07 -10.56
CA SER A 45 -2.80 -11.12 -9.56
C SER A 45 -3.87 -11.07 -8.46
N GLY A 46 -4.60 -9.96 -8.35
CA GLY A 46 -5.59 -9.72 -7.29
C GLY A 46 -4.95 -9.36 -5.96
N ASP A 47 -5.66 -8.55 -5.18
CA ASP A 47 -5.15 -8.01 -3.93
C ASP A 47 -6.24 -7.92 -2.84
N THR A 48 -5.78 -7.91 -1.59
CA THR A 48 -6.64 -7.79 -0.42
C THR A 48 -5.96 -6.91 0.64
N PRO A 49 -6.66 -5.92 1.20
CA PRO A 49 -6.16 -5.16 2.34
C PRO A 49 -5.91 -6.08 3.54
N VAL A 50 -4.77 -5.89 4.22
CA VAL A 50 -4.39 -6.63 5.41
C VAL A 50 -3.93 -5.68 6.52
N ALA A 51 -4.27 -5.98 7.76
CA ALA A 51 -3.77 -5.24 8.91
C ALA A 51 -2.28 -5.55 9.16
N LEU A 52 -1.46 -4.52 9.30
CA LEU A 52 -0.02 -4.64 9.58
C LEU A 52 0.32 -4.34 11.03
N GLY A 53 -0.44 -3.45 11.67
CA GLY A 53 -0.15 -3.00 13.01
C GLY A 53 -1.38 -2.46 13.72
N PHE A 54 -1.30 -2.51 15.04
CA PHE A 54 -2.30 -1.99 15.95
C PHE A 54 -1.58 -1.29 17.10
N ASP A 55 -2.00 -0.06 17.37
CA ASP A 55 -1.47 0.74 18.47
C ASP A 55 -2.62 1.35 19.28
N ILE A 56 -2.41 1.44 20.59
CA ILE A 56 -3.27 2.22 21.49
C ILE A 56 -2.66 3.61 21.59
N LEU A 57 -3.44 4.61 21.18
CA LEU A 57 -3.06 6.01 21.30
C LEU A 57 -3.37 6.48 22.72
N SER A 58 -2.37 7.03 23.40
CA SER A 58 -2.59 7.60 24.74
C SER A 58 -3.63 8.72 24.71
N LYS A 59 -4.29 8.94 25.83
CA LYS A 59 -5.31 9.98 26.04
C LYS A 59 -4.90 11.37 25.53
N VAL A 60 -3.61 11.70 25.62
CA VAL A 60 -3.07 13.01 25.26
C VAL A 60 -2.98 13.22 23.74
N VAL A 61 -2.81 12.14 22.97
CA VAL A 61 -2.63 12.22 21.50
C VAL A 61 -3.79 11.66 20.71
N SER A 62 -4.66 10.85 21.32
CA SER A 62 -5.79 10.22 20.64
C SER A 62 -6.85 11.20 20.15
N GLY A 63 -6.98 12.36 20.81
CA GLY A 63 -8.10 13.29 20.58
C GLY A 63 -9.48 12.72 20.95
N CYS A 64 -9.51 11.51 21.52
CA CYS A 64 -10.74 10.81 21.87
C CYS A 64 -11.24 11.27 23.22
N ARG A 65 -12.55 11.54 23.30
CA ARG A 65 -13.22 11.95 24.52
C ARG A 65 -14.41 11.08 24.78
N ASP A 66 -14.62 10.74 26.04
CA ASP A 66 -15.77 10.00 26.49
C ASP A 66 -16.52 10.78 27.58
N PHE A 67 -17.85 10.66 27.57
CA PHE A 67 -18.67 11.35 28.54
C PHE A 67 -18.76 10.52 29.82
N GLN A 68 -17.94 10.86 30.80
CA GLN A 68 -17.84 10.12 32.05
C GLN A 68 -18.44 10.91 33.19
N CYS A 69 -19.15 10.20 34.04
CA CYS A 69 -19.68 10.76 35.27
C CYS A 69 -18.95 10.14 36.46
N GLN A 70 -18.34 10.99 37.28
CA GLN A 70 -17.70 10.58 38.52
C GLN A 70 -18.35 11.26 39.71
N SER A 71 -18.32 10.58 40.85
CA SER A 71 -18.81 11.12 42.10
C SER A 71 -17.71 11.99 42.70
N GLU A 72 -17.89 13.29 42.66
CA GLU A 72 -16.94 14.25 43.22
C GLU A 72 -17.47 14.78 44.55
N TYR A 73 -16.57 14.98 45.50
CA TYR A 73 -16.90 15.61 46.78
C TYR A 73 -16.77 17.12 46.61
N ILE A 74 -17.91 17.81 46.49
CA ILE A 74 -17.96 19.24 46.24
C ILE A 74 -18.50 19.94 47.48
N CYS A 75 -17.75 20.94 47.95
CA CYS A 75 -18.15 21.86 48.99
C CYS A 75 -18.70 23.14 48.36
N LYS A 76 -19.90 23.56 48.78
CA LYS A 76 -20.52 24.81 48.35
C LYS A 76 -20.91 25.62 49.57
N ASP A 77 -20.72 26.92 49.49
CA ASP A 77 -21.26 27.86 50.47
C ASP A 77 -22.77 27.92 50.32
N VAL A 78 -23.48 27.41 51.32
CA VAL A 78 -24.95 27.46 51.35
C VAL A 78 -25.33 28.55 52.34
N TYR A 79 -26.13 29.51 51.88
CA TYR A 79 -26.70 30.51 52.76
C TYR A 79 -27.78 29.85 53.63
N THR A 80 -27.53 29.80 54.94
CA THR A 80 -28.45 29.24 55.92
C THR A 80 -28.84 30.32 56.92
N CYS A 81 -30.07 30.24 57.40
CA CYS A 81 -30.57 31.11 58.44
C CYS A 81 -31.24 30.27 59.52
N GLY A 82 -30.96 30.59 60.77
CA GLY A 82 -31.48 29.87 61.92
C GLY A 82 -31.64 30.79 63.12
N TYR A 83 -32.41 30.30 64.09
CA TYR A 83 -32.43 30.91 65.41
C TYR A 83 -31.30 30.32 66.23
N GLU A 84 -30.35 31.17 66.62
CA GLU A 84 -29.30 30.81 67.56
C GLU A 84 -29.62 31.41 68.92
N TYR A 85 -29.43 30.62 69.98
CA TYR A 85 -29.56 31.13 71.33
C TYR A 85 -28.31 31.92 71.69
N GLN A 86 -28.45 33.23 71.76
CA GLN A 86 -27.36 34.14 72.09
C GLN A 86 -27.71 34.89 73.37
N CYS A 87 -26.69 35.12 74.19
CA CYS A 87 -26.79 35.81 75.47
C CYS A 87 -25.90 37.05 75.40
N ASN A 88 -26.51 38.22 75.47
CA ASN A 88 -25.79 39.49 75.48
C ASN A 88 -25.97 40.19 76.81
N TYR A 89 -24.95 40.94 77.23
CA TYR A 89 -25.07 41.85 78.36
C TYR A 89 -25.74 43.12 77.90
N GLU A 90 -27.01 43.29 78.27
CA GLU A 90 -27.79 44.49 77.97
C GLU A 90 -27.99 45.32 79.23
N TYR A 91 -27.99 46.64 79.07
CA TYR A 91 -28.28 47.54 80.18
C TYR A 91 -29.80 47.72 80.29
N ILE A 92 -30.40 47.05 81.27
CA ILE A 92 -31.84 47.09 81.51
C ILE A 92 -32.11 47.90 82.78
N CYS A 93 -33.16 48.70 82.74
CA CYS A 93 -33.68 49.43 83.87
C CYS A 93 -35.10 48.92 84.18
N ASP A 94 -35.23 48.12 85.23
CA ASP A 94 -36.52 47.65 85.69
C ASP A 94 -36.99 48.45 86.91
N TYR A 95 -38.30 48.68 86.97
CA TYR A 95 -38.92 49.40 88.06
C TYR A 95 -39.00 48.49 89.29
N ASP A 96 -38.23 48.80 90.33
CA ASP A 96 -38.29 48.09 91.61
C ASP A 96 -39.43 48.68 92.46
N PRO A 97 -40.55 47.95 92.63
CA PRO A 97 -41.70 48.45 93.37
C PRO A 97 -41.45 48.58 94.87
N PHE A 98 -40.36 48.00 95.41
CA PHE A 98 -40.01 48.06 96.83
C PHE A 98 -38.97 49.16 97.14
N GLY A 99 -38.14 49.53 96.16
CA GLY A 99 -37.12 50.59 96.27
C GLY A 99 -37.59 51.98 95.81
N GLY A 100 -38.72 52.10 95.12
CA GLY A 100 -39.32 53.38 94.73
C GLY A 100 -38.62 54.08 93.54
N GLY A 101 -37.95 53.32 92.67
CA GLY A 101 -37.26 53.86 91.49
C GLY A 101 -36.86 52.78 90.50
N TYR A 102 -36.37 53.19 89.33
CA TYR A 102 -35.78 52.27 88.36
C TYR A 102 -34.37 51.89 88.82
N GLN A 103 -34.13 50.59 89.03
CA GLN A 103 -32.77 50.08 89.22
C GLN A 103 -32.25 49.64 87.86
N CYS A 104 -31.10 50.18 87.48
CA CYS A 104 -30.48 49.90 86.20
C CYS A 104 -29.20 49.10 86.40
N GLY A 105 -29.12 47.95 85.74
CA GLY A 105 -27.97 47.04 85.80
C GLY A 105 -27.69 46.43 84.44
N TYR A 106 -26.46 45.98 84.26
CA TYR A 106 -26.17 45.08 83.14
C TYR A 106 -26.67 43.70 83.52
N GLU A 107 -27.69 43.24 82.82
CA GLU A 107 -28.24 41.89 82.99
C GLU A 107 -27.89 41.05 81.76
N ASN A 108 -27.76 39.74 81.99
CA ASN A 108 -27.51 38.79 80.92
C ASN A 108 -28.85 38.38 80.31
N VAL A 109 -29.16 38.93 79.14
CA VAL A 109 -30.41 38.67 78.42
C VAL A 109 -30.11 37.65 77.35
N CYS A 110 -30.79 36.52 77.42
CA CYS A 110 -30.66 35.46 76.45
C CYS A 110 -31.93 35.32 75.62
N GLY A 111 -31.76 35.19 74.31
CA GLY A 111 -32.87 35.04 73.38
C GLY A 111 -32.44 34.29 72.13
N ASN A 112 -33.44 33.74 71.44
CA ASN A 112 -33.24 33.21 70.09
C ASN A 112 -33.15 34.38 69.11
N VAL A 113 -31.95 34.64 68.60
CA VAL A 113 -31.68 35.67 67.59
C VAL A 113 -31.66 35.01 66.23
N TYR A 114 -32.33 35.61 65.24
CA TYR A 114 -32.30 35.12 63.86
C TYR A 114 -30.99 35.57 63.21
N VAL A 115 -30.11 34.62 62.92
CA VAL A 115 -28.80 34.88 62.32
C VAL A 115 -28.74 34.14 60.99
N CYS A 116 -28.15 34.78 59.98
CA CYS A 116 -27.91 34.19 58.69
C CYS A 116 -26.43 34.27 58.35
N GLY A 117 -25.91 33.21 57.75
CA GLY A 117 -24.51 33.11 57.33
C GLY A 117 -24.35 32.14 56.17
N TYR A 118 -23.15 32.10 55.62
CA TYR A 118 -22.75 31.03 54.71
C TYR A 118 -22.13 29.91 55.53
N GLU A 119 -22.64 28.70 55.39
CA GLU A 119 -22.02 27.49 55.92
C GLU A 119 -21.51 26.64 54.75
N GLU A 120 -20.28 26.14 54.85
CA GLU A 120 -19.75 25.18 53.89
C GLU A 120 -20.49 23.84 54.06
N ARG A 121 -21.22 23.42 53.03
CA ARG A 121 -21.82 22.08 52.98
C ARG A 121 -21.17 21.29 51.86
N CYS A 122 -20.62 20.14 52.22
CA CYS A 122 -19.97 19.24 51.30
C CYS A 122 -20.78 17.96 51.12
N ASN A 123 -21.07 17.60 49.88
CA ASN A 123 -21.77 16.36 49.55
C ASN A 123 -21.13 15.71 48.32
N PHE A 124 -21.35 14.41 48.15
CA PHE A 124 -21.04 13.74 46.89
C PHE A 124 -22.08 14.13 45.84
N GLU A 125 -21.62 14.76 44.77
CA GLU A 125 -22.44 15.08 43.61
C GLU A 125 -21.91 14.32 42.38
N ARG A 126 -22.83 13.91 41.50
CA ARG A 126 -22.46 13.30 40.22
C ARG A 126 -22.10 14.40 39.24
N VAL A 127 -20.82 14.57 38.98
CA VAL A 127 -20.31 15.48 37.95
C VAL A 127 -20.05 14.69 36.70
N CYS A 128 -20.54 15.18 35.56
CA CYS A 128 -20.32 14.56 34.26
C CYS A 128 -19.60 15.54 33.35
N ASP A 129 -18.50 15.10 32.75
CA ASP A 129 -17.75 15.89 31.78
C ASP A 129 -17.14 15.00 30.70
N TRP A 130 -16.71 15.62 29.62
CA TRP A 130 -15.92 14.98 28.57
C TRP A 130 -14.48 14.83 29.04
N VAL A 131 -14.06 13.58 29.27
CA VAL A 131 -12.68 13.26 29.65
C VAL A 131 -11.93 12.66 28.48
N ASP A 132 -10.65 13.00 28.34
CA ASP A 132 -9.81 12.41 27.31
C ASP A 132 -9.58 10.91 27.61
N VAL A 133 -9.77 10.06 26.61
CA VAL A 133 -9.65 8.60 26.69
C VAL A 133 -8.67 8.07 25.64
N GLU A 134 -8.18 6.85 25.87
CA GLU A 134 -7.30 6.21 24.91
C GLU A 134 -8.04 5.96 23.60
N GLY A 135 -7.35 6.15 22.49
CA GLY A 135 -7.85 5.86 21.16
C GLY A 135 -7.16 4.63 20.58
N TYR A 136 -7.59 4.24 19.39
CA TYR A 136 -6.99 3.14 18.64
C TYR A 136 -6.47 3.66 17.31
N ALA A 137 -5.30 3.18 16.91
CA ALA A 137 -4.74 3.37 15.60
C ALA A 137 -4.46 2.01 14.96
N THR A 138 -4.73 1.91 13.66
CA THR A 138 -4.34 0.75 12.87
C THR A 138 -3.58 1.19 11.64
N SER A 139 -2.62 0.36 11.24
CA SER A 139 -1.97 0.45 9.95
C SER A 139 -2.36 -0.75 9.10
N SER A 140 -2.67 -0.51 7.83
CA SER A 140 -2.98 -1.57 6.86
C SER A 140 -2.06 -1.48 5.66
N GLY A 141 -1.68 -2.62 5.10
CA GLY A 141 -1.04 -2.76 3.80
C GLY A 141 -1.95 -3.49 2.84
N ASN A 142 -1.46 -3.69 1.63
CA ASN A 142 -2.16 -4.42 0.60
C ASN A 142 -1.39 -5.69 0.27
N GLN A 143 -2.07 -6.83 0.31
CA GLN A 143 -1.47 -8.13 0.02
C GLN A 143 -1.86 -8.57 -1.38
N VAL A 144 -0.87 -8.62 -2.27
CA VAL A 144 -0.99 -9.15 -3.62
C VAL A 144 -0.86 -10.67 -3.58
N SER A 145 -1.81 -11.36 -4.20
CA SER A 145 -1.81 -12.83 -4.26
C SER A 145 -0.74 -13.36 -5.23
N ALA A 146 -0.24 -14.57 -4.99
CA ALA A 146 0.65 -15.24 -5.94
C ALA A 146 -0.11 -15.65 -7.19
N LEU A 147 0.48 -15.45 -8.37
CA LEU A 147 -0.10 -15.85 -9.64
C LEU A 147 1.00 -16.39 -10.57
N GLU A 148 0.66 -17.50 -11.23
CA GLU A 148 1.40 -18.05 -12.35
C GLU A 148 0.50 -18.01 -13.57
N HIS A 149 0.98 -17.43 -14.67
CA HIS A 149 0.22 -17.33 -15.90
C HIS A 149 1.15 -17.50 -17.10
N SER A 150 0.71 -18.26 -18.10
CA SER A 150 1.42 -18.42 -19.37
C SER A 150 0.44 -18.34 -20.54
N GLN A 151 0.84 -17.64 -21.60
CA GLN A 151 0.11 -17.61 -22.86
C GLN A 151 1.06 -17.71 -24.03
N THR A 152 0.74 -18.58 -25.00
CA THR A 152 1.56 -18.80 -26.19
C THR A 152 0.84 -18.32 -27.44
N TYR A 153 1.57 -17.63 -28.31
CA TYR A 153 1.14 -17.18 -29.62
C TYR A 153 2.00 -17.85 -30.69
N THR A 154 1.37 -18.18 -31.82
CA THR A 154 2.12 -18.56 -33.03
C THR A 154 2.40 -17.29 -33.82
N LEU A 155 3.67 -16.94 -33.97
CA LEU A 155 4.10 -15.74 -34.68
C LEU A 155 4.14 -15.96 -36.19
N GLY A 156 4.34 -17.20 -36.62
CA GLY A 156 4.28 -17.61 -38.01
C GLY A 156 4.81 -19.02 -38.22
N THR A 157 4.89 -19.44 -39.47
CA THR A 157 5.36 -20.77 -39.86
C THR A 157 6.27 -20.64 -41.06
N ALA A 158 7.43 -21.29 -41.00
CA ALA A 158 8.33 -21.42 -42.14
C ALA A 158 7.70 -22.33 -43.22
N PRO A 159 8.20 -22.31 -44.47
CA PRO A 159 7.76 -23.24 -45.50
C PRO A 159 7.82 -24.69 -45.00
N THR A 160 6.82 -25.49 -45.32
CA THR A 160 6.71 -26.87 -44.83
C THR A 160 7.94 -27.69 -45.20
N GLY A 161 8.49 -28.42 -44.21
CA GLY A 161 9.68 -29.24 -44.38
C GLY A 161 10.99 -28.44 -44.29
N THR A 162 10.93 -27.17 -43.88
CA THR A 162 12.14 -26.39 -43.59
C THR A 162 12.93 -27.06 -42.49
N ASN A 163 12.31 -27.58 -41.43
CA ASN A 163 12.98 -28.13 -40.25
C ASN A 163 14.10 -27.19 -39.76
N PRO A 164 13.73 -25.99 -39.29
CA PRO A 164 14.70 -24.96 -38.94
C PRO A 164 15.58 -25.37 -37.76
N ASP A 165 16.86 -24.99 -37.82
CA ASP A 165 17.86 -25.33 -36.81
C ASP A 165 18.15 -24.18 -35.84
N PHE A 166 17.97 -22.94 -36.28
CA PHE A 166 18.22 -21.77 -35.45
C PHE A 166 17.20 -20.66 -35.70
N LEU A 167 17.09 -19.77 -34.72
CA LEU A 167 16.21 -18.62 -34.76
C LEU A 167 16.99 -17.40 -34.27
N LEU A 168 16.95 -16.32 -35.05
CA LEU A 168 17.36 -15.00 -34.59
C LEU A 168 16.10 -14.15 -34.43
N VAL A 169 16.00 -13.49 -33.28
CA VAL A 169 14.82 -12.74 -32.88
C VAL A 169 15.24 -11.31 -32.60
N LEU A 170 14.68 -10.38 -33.35
CA LEU A 170 14.65 -8.98 -32.97
C LEU A 170 13.23 -8.66 -32.52
N MET A 171 13.11 -7.89 -31.44
CA MET A 171 11.81 -7.42 -30.97
C MET A 171 11.83 -5.94 -30.64
N ARG A 172 10.70 -5.29 -30.89
CA ARG A 172 10.38 -3.95 -30.41
C ARG A 172 9.19 -4.04 -29.50
N ALA A 173 9.39 -3.71 -28.23
CA ALA A 173 8.34 -3.76 -27.22
C ALA A 173 7.87 -2.34 -26.86
N GLY A 174 6.56 -2.13 -26.90
CA GLY A 174 5.86 -0.94 -26.46
C GLY A 174 5.00 -1.26 -25.25
N ARG A 175 5.25 -0.63 -24.09
CA ARG A 175 4.38 -0.80 -22.92
C ARG A 175 3.20 0.17 -23.01
N LEU A 176 1.99 -0.38 -23.20
CA LEU A 176 0.75 0.39 -23.29
C LEU A 176 0.22 0.76 -21.90
N ASN A 177 0.20 -0.21 -20.98
CA ASN A 177 -0.19 -0.04 -19.60
C ASN A 177 0.87 -0.67 -18.69
N ALA A 178 1.36 0.10 -17.73
CA ALA A 178 2.33 -0.36 -16.76
C ALA A 178 1.63 -0.82 -15.47
N GLY A 179 2.04 -1.97 -14.97
CA GLY A 179 1.68 -2.40 -13.63
C GLY A 179 2.34 -1.50 -12.59
N ASN A 180 1.78 -1.48 -11.40
CA ASN A 180 2.16 -0.59 -10.32
C ASN A 180 2.02 -1.32 -8.98
N GLN A 181 3.02 -1.09 -8.13
CA GLN A 181 2.96 -1.39 -6.70
C GLN A 181 2.96 -0.09 -5.89
N SER A 182 2.12 -0.06 -4.88
CA SER A 182 1.87 1.05 -3.97
C SER A 182 3.13 1.53 -3.23
N ASP A 183 4.15 0.67 -3.06
CA ASP A 183 5.41 1.04 -2.41
C ASP A 183 6.39 1.86 -3.26
N PHE A 184 6.40 1.64 -4.58
CA PHE A 184 7.41 2.21 -5.50
C PHE A 184 6.85 2.73 -6.83
N GLY A 185 5.54 2.67 -7.02
CA GLY A 185 4.89 3.04 -8.27
C GLY A 185 5.04 1.97 -9.34
N THR A 186 5.21 2.42 -10.58
CA THR A 186 5.19 1.57 -11.77
C THR A 186 6.32 0.54 -11.78
N PHE A 187 6.03 -0.67 -12.25
CA PHE A 187 7.02 -1.73 -12.43
C PHE A 187 8.14 -1.29 -13.37
N ILE A 188 9.34 -1.81 -13.09
CA ILE A 188 10.54 -1.50 -13.84
C ILE A 188 10.48 -2.30 -15.14
N SER A 189 10.61 -1.60 -16.27
CA SER A 189 10.79 -2.25 -17.55
C SER A 189 12.27 -2.57 -17.76
N ALA A 190 12.55 -3.79 -18.21
CA ALA A 190 13.90 -4.22 -18.59
C ALA A 190 14.20 -3.97 -20.08
N VAL A 191 13.20 -3.50 -20.85
CA VAL A 191 13.32 -3.24 -22.29
C VAL A 191 13.06 -1.76 -22.59
N PRO A 192 13.92 -1.09 -23.36
CA PRO A 192 13.68 0.29 -23.75
C PRO A 192 12.41 0.40 -24.61
N ASN A 193 11.54 1.34 -24.26
CA ASN A 193 10.24 1.48 -24.88
C ASN A 193 10.36 1.90 -26.35
N GLY A 194 9.88 1.07 -27.27
CA GLY A 194 9.89 1.35 -28.71
C GLY A 194 11.24 1.15 -29.41
N GLU A 195 12.28 0.70 -28.71
CA GLU A 195 13.58 0.36 -29.31
C GLU A 195 13.61 -1.10 -29.77
N MET A 196 14.39 -1.37 -30.82
CA MET A 196 14.65 -2.73 -31.30
C MET A 196 15.79 -3.35 -30.50
N ILE A 197 15.55 -4.54 -29.96
CA ILE A 197 16.54 -5.32 -29.21
C ILE A 197 16.61 -6.75 -29.73
N ALA A 198 17.78 -7.38 -29.55
CA ALA A 198 17.93 -8.81 -29.79
C ALA A 198 17.33 -9.59 -28.60
N ALA A 199 16.37 -10.47 -28.89
CA ALA A 199 15.62 -11.24 -27.90
C ALA A 199 15.72 -12.75 -28.17
N ASN A 200 16.93 -13.22 -28.48
CA ASN A 200 17.18 -14.63 -28.73
C ASN A 200 16.90 -15.45 -27.46
N GLY A 201 15.92 -16.34 -27.55
CA GLY A 201 15.49 -17.16 -26.41
C GLY A 201 14.51 -16.40 -25.51
N SER A 202 14.92 -16.08 -24.28
CA SER A 202 14.05 -15.46 -23.26
C SER A 202 14.53 -14.07 -22.89
N THR A 203 13.61 -13.13 -22.77
CA THR A 203 13.88 -11.75 -22.35
C THR A 203 12.90 -11.33 -21.26
N VAL A 204 13.42 -10.67 -20.23
CA VAL A 204 12.59 -10.06 -19.18
C VAL A 204 11.97 -8.80 -19.73
N LEU A 205 10.65 -8.67 -19.63
CA LEU A 205 9.89 -7.48 -20.02
C LEU A 205 9.82 -6.50 -18.85
N GLU A 206 9.48 -7.01 -17.66
CA GLU A 206 9.34 -6.21 -16.45
C GLU A 206 9.53 -7.03 -15.18
N SER A 207 9.87 -6.32 -14.11
CA SER A 207 10.04 -6.88 -12.78
C SER A 207 9.60 -5.89 -11.69
N ALA A 208 9.23 -6.45 -10.54
CA ALA A 208 8.91 -5.69 -9.34
C ALA A 208 9.68 -6.25 -8.14
N PHE A 209 10.00 -5.36 -7.20
CA PHE A 209 10.90 -5.64 -6.08
C PHE A 209 10.27 -5.28 -4.75
N ILE A 210 10.58 -6.10 -3.74
CA ILE A 210 10.27 -5.81 -2.34
C ILE A 210 11.17 -4.65 -1.90
N PRO A 211 10.73 -3.75 -1.00
CA PRO A 211 11.58 -2.70 -0.46
C PRO A 211 12.89 -3.24 0.11
N GLY A 212 14.02 -2.93 -0.56
CA GLY A 212 15.35 -3.41 -0.18
C GLY A 212 15.56 -4.93 -0.33
N GLY A 213 14.69 -5.62 -1.06
CA GLY A 213 14.65 -7.09 -1.14
C GLY A 213 14.74 -7.67 -2.54
N ALA A 214 14.46 -8.96 -2.64
CA ALA A 214 14.46 -9.72 -3.89
C ALA A 214 13.30 -9.31 -4.82
N PRO A 215 13.41 -9.58 -6.14
CA PRO A 215 12.27 -9.46 -7.04
C PRO A 215 11.16 -10.42 -6.61
N TRP A 216 9.92 -9.92 -6.56
CA TRP A 216 8.74 -10.73 -6.22
C TRP A 216 7.85 -11.01 -7.42
N LEU A 217 7.98 -10.23 -8.49
CA LEU A 217 7.26 -10.41 -9.76
C LEU A 217 8.27 -10.34 -10.91
N SER A 218 8.10 -11.24 -11.88
CA SER A 218 8.82 -11.21 -13.14
C SER A 218 7.90 -11.58 -14.29
N ARG A 219 8.11 -10.90 -15.41
CA ARG A 219 7.42 -11.20 -16.66
C ARG A 219 8.42 -11.34 -17.77
N ILE A 220 8.32 -12.44 -18.50
CA ILE A 220 9.26 -12.80 -19.54
C ILE A 220 8.52 -13.13 -20.83
N VAL A 221 9.17 -12.87 -21.94
CA VAL A 221 8.80 -13.40 -23.25
C VAL A 221 9.88 -14.37 -23.70
N SER A 222 9.46 -15.53 -24.17
CA SER A 222 10.34 -16.58 -24.71
C SER A 222 9.93 -16.89 -26.14
N VAL A 223 10.84 -16.74 -27.09
CA VAL A 223 10.57 -17.03 -28.50
C VAL A 223 11.36 -18.28 -28.90
N PHE A 224 10.66 -19.25 -29.51
CA PHE A 224 11.23 -20.55 -29.81
C PHE A 224 10.62 -21.19 -31.07
N LEU A 225 11.29 -22.23 -31.57
CA LEU A 225 10.84 -23.07 -32.67
C LEU A 225 10.09 -24.29 -32.13
N GLU A 226 8.97 -24.63 -32.76
CA GLU A 226 8.28 -25.89 -32.57
C GLU A 226 7.95 -26.49 -33.95
N GLY A 227 8.83 -27.38 -34.42
CA GLY A 227 8.83 -27.82 -35.82
C GLY A 227 9.09 -26.63 -36.74
N ASP A 228 8.24 -26.47 -37.76
CA ASP A 228 8.32 -25.33 -38.69
C ASP A 228 7.65 -24.05 -38.13
N ALA A 229 7.02 -24.09 -36.95
CA ALA A 229 6.35 -22.94 -36.35
C ALA A 229 7.30 -22.13 -35.45
N VAL A 230 7.20 -20.80 -35.52
CA VAL A 230 7.81 -19.91 -34.53
C VAL A 230 6.74 -19.46 -33.54
N LYS A 231 7.00 -19.66 -32.25
CA LYS A 231 6.09 -19.32 -31.15
C LYS A 231 6.71 -18.33 -30.18
N ALA A 232 5.87 -17.51 -29.56
CA ALA A 232 6.23 -16.68 -28.43
C ALA A 232 5.37 -17.03 -27.22
N GLU A 233 6.01 -17.33 -26.10
CA GLU A 233 5.36 -17.60 -24.82
C GLU A 233 5.62 -16.45 -23.87
N PHE A 234 4.54 -15.89 -23.32
CA PHE A 234 4.56 -14.84 -22.32
C PHE A 234 4.28 -15.47 -20.97
N LYS A 235 5.21 -15.35 -20.03
CA LYS A 235 5.03 -15.85 -18.66
C LYS A 235 5.01 -14.71 -17.66
N HIS A 236 4.08 -14.82 -16.73
CA HIS A 236 4.03 -14.07 -15.49
C HIS A 236 4.25 -15.05 -14.36
N SER A 237 5.18 -14.72 -13.48
CA SER A 237 5.34 -15.39 -12.18
C SER A 237 5.50 -14.33 -11.11
N ASN A 238 4.65 -14.40 -10.08
CA ASN A 238 4.83 -13.60 -8.88
C ASN A 238 4.59 -14.43 -7.61
N ARG A 239 5.33 -14.09 -6.56
CA ARG A 239 5.07 -14.56 -5.20
C ARG A 239 4.08 -13.63 -4.52
N GLN A 240 3.42 -14.14 -3.48
CA GLN A 240 2.64 -13.29 -2.59
C GLN A 240 3.55 -12.20 -2.02
N TYR A 241 3.03 -10.98 -1.99
CA TYR A 241 3.72 -9.79 -1.50
C TYR A 241 2.76 -8.96 -0.65
N THR A 242 3.26 -8.32 0.40
CA THR A 242 2.49 -7.37 1.20
C THR A 242 3.19 -6.02 1.18
N SER A 243 2.49 -4.96 0.79
CA SER A 243 3.02 -3.60 0.80
C SER A 243 3.33 -3.13 2.21
N LEU A 244 4.41 -2.35 2.36
CA LEU A 244 4.92 -1.88 3.66
C LEU A 244 4.98 -0.36 3.76
N ARG A 245 5.03 0.35 2.62
CA ARG A 245 5.11 1.82 2.53
C ARG A 245 3.76 2.46 2.22
N ALA A 246 2.84 1.73 1.59
CA ALA A 246 1.51 2.20 1.32
C ALA A 246 0.57 1.88 2.49
N THR A 247 0.88 2.47 3.66
CA THR A 247 0.06 2.28 4.84
C THR A 247 -1.15 3.19 4.82
N GLY A 248 -2.34 2.58 4.87
CA GLY A 248 -3.53 3.28 5.34
C GLY A 248 -3.42 3.48 6.85
N TYR A 249 -3.80 4.66 7.34
CA TYR A 249 -3.93 4.92 8.78
C TYR A 249 -5.38 5.27 9.08
N ALA A 250 -5.92 4.67 10.13
CA ALA A 250 -7.24 4.98 10.63
C ALA A 250 -7.22 5.03 12.15
N GLU A 251 -7.89 6.05 12.69
CA GLU A 251 -7.99 6.31 14.12
C GLU A 251 -9.46 6.24 14.53
N ALA A 252 -9.73 5.69 15.71
CA ALA A 252 -11.07 5.60 16.25
C ALA A 252 -11.08 5.61 17.78
N CYS A 253 -12.18 6.13 18.35
CA CYS A 253 -12.35 6.24 19.80
C CYS A 253 -13.07 5.06 20.45
N TYR A 254 -13.91 4.36 19.68
CA TYR A 254 -14.86 3.39 20.25
C TYR A 254 -14.89 2.04 19.53
N GLY A 255 -14.10 1.88 18.47
CA GLY A 255 -14.07 0.66 17.67
C GLY A 255 -12.69 0.44 17.07
N TYR A 256 -12.43 -0.80 16.65
CA TYR A 256 -11.22 -1.12 15.92
C TYR A 256 -11.28 -0.41 14.56
N PRO A 257 -10.40 0.58 14.29
CA PRO A 257 -10.41 1.26 13.02
C PRO A 257 -10.00 0.28 11.92
N SER A 258 -10.62 0.37 10.76
CA SER A 258 -10.20 -0.40 9.58
C SER A 258 -9.47 0.54 8.64
N ALA A 259 -8.14 0.58 8.75
CA ALA A 259 -7.34 1.20 7.70
C ALA A 259 -7.53 0.43 6.38
N ALA A 260 -7.70 1.17 5.29
CA ALA A 260 -7.76 0.63 3.93
C ALA A 260 -6.52 1.09 3.18
N ALA A 261 -5.65 0.16 2.82
CA ALA A 261 -4.51 0.44 1.95
C ALA A 261 -5.00 0.67 0.51
N PRO A 262 -4.38 1.57 -0.27
CA PRO A 262 -4.63 1.68 -1.69
C PRO A 262 -4.39 0.34 -2.41
N PRO A 263 -5.20 -0.02 -3.40
CA PRO A 263 -5.00 -1.24 -4.16
C PRO A 263 -3.73 -1.17 -5.03
N ASP A 264 -3.16 -2.34 -5.30
CA ASP A 264 -2.06 -2.56 -6.23
C ASP A 264 -2.65 -2.96 -7.59
N HIS A 265 -2.06 -2.45 -8.66
CA HIS A 265 -2.50 -2.74 -10.02
C HIS A 265 -1.39 -3.47 -10.75
N THR A 266 -1.31 -4.77 -10.57
CA THR A 266 -0.26 -5.60 -11.13
C THR A 266 -0.38 -5.79 -12.64
N SER A 267 -1.55 -5.60 -13.26
CA SER A 267 -1.74 -5.86 -14.69
C SER A 267 -0.84 -4.99 -15.56
N SER A 268 -0.43 -5.52 -16.71
CA SER A 268 0.32 -4.73 -17.70
C SER A 268 0.01 -5.19 -19.10
N THR A 269 0.04 -4.25 -20.03
CA THR A 269 -0.26 -4.51 -21.43
C THR A 269 0.91 -4.08 -22.29
N TRP A 270 1.31 -4.97 -23.17
CA TRP A 270 2.45 -4.84 -24.06
C TRP A 270 2.00 -5.02 -25.49
N GLU A 271 2.52 -4.19 -26.38
CA GLU A 271 2.49 -4.41 -27.82
C GLU A 271 3.91 -4.71 -28.29
N ILE A 272 4.12 -5.90 -28.86
CA ILE A 272 5.45 -6.34 -29.26
C ILE A 272 5.43 -6.71 -30.74
N THR A 273 6.29 -6.04 -31.51
CA THR A 273 6.60 -6.41 -32.90
C THR A 273 7.84 -7.29 -32.92
N PHE A 274 7.75 -8.42 -33.60
CA PHE A 274 8.84 -9.38 -33.80
C PHE A 274 9.30 -9.36 -35.25
N GLU A 275 10.62 -9.32 -35.45
CA GLU A 275 11.30 -9.63 -36.70
C GLU A 275 12.13 -10.91 -36.49
N LEU A 276 11.72 -11.97 -37.17
CA LEU A 276 12.21 -13.32 -36.95
C LEU A 276 12.96 -13.80 -38.18
N TYR A 277 14.20 -14.23 -37.99
CA TYR A 277 15.00 -14.85 -39.03
C TYR A 277 15.15 -16.32 -38.71
N VAL A 278 14.40 -17.15 -39.44
CA VAL A 278 14.40 -18.59 -39.29
C VAL A 278 15.52 -19.16 -40.14
N GLY A 279 16.43 -19.87 -39.50
CA GLY A 279 17.67 -20.34 -40.10
C GLY A 279 17.76 -21.84 -40.20
N LYS A 280 18.53 -22.30 -41.18
CA LYS A 280 18.83 -23.71 -41.40
C LYS A 280 20.33 -23.93 -41.53
N PHE A 281 20.84 -24.91 -40.79
CA PHE A 281 22.15 -25.47 -41.03
C PHE A 281 22.04 -26.43 -42.21
N THR A 282 23.06 -26.37 -43.04
CA THR A 282 23.17 -27.13 -44.26
C THR A 282 23.94 -28.40 -43.94
N THR A 283 23.22 -29.52 -43.88
CA THR A 283 23.77 -30.87 -43.81
C THR A 283 24.26 -31.33 -45.17
#